data_AF-A0A017SP70-F1
#
_entry.id   AF-A0A017SP70-F1
#
_cell.length_a   1.000
_cell.length_b   1.000
_cell.length_c   1.000
_cell.angle_alpha   90.00
_cell.angle_beta   90.00
_cell.angle_gamma   90.00
#
_symmetry.space_group_name_H-M   'P 1'
#
loop_
_entity.id
_entity.type
_entity.pdbx_description
1 polymer ?
#
loop_
_entity_poly.entity_id
_entity_poly.type
_entity_poly.pdbx_seq_one_letter_code
_entity_poly.pdbx_strand_id
1 'polypeptide(L)'
;MRSRSPPSPLNTAINQILKACQIGMQSAAILEKEVSELRAANEKQKQKRTRSKRQIPHEGGLLAQEAVELIETPIEVPIAPAPPWPRQPSPPLQPRTRALPKCGICGNEGHKRNACPDRPS
;
A
#
# COMPACT_ATOMS: atom_id res chain seq x y z
N MET A 1 4.28 61.58 6.58
CA MET A 1 3.28 61.28 5.53
C MET A 1 4.01 60.73 4.31
N ARG A 2 3.69 59.52 3.83
CA ARG A 2 4.27 58.98 2.59
C ARG A 2 3.38 59.41 1.43
N SER A 3 3.84 60.37 0.63
CA SER A 3 3.17 60.73 -0.63
C SER A 3 3.13 59.49 -1.52
N ARG A 4 1.95 58.88 -1.67
CA ARG A 4 1.73 57.82 -2.65
C ARG A 4 1.39 58.47 -3.97
N SER A 5 2.40 58.97 -4.67
CA SER A 5 2.25 59.28 -6.08
C SER A 5 1.90 57.99 -6.82
N PRO A 6 0.93 58.00 -7.75
CA PRO A 6 0.63 56.82 -8.55
C PRO A 6 1.91 56.36 -9.28
N PRO A 7 2.12 55.03 -9.41
CA PRO A 7 3.29 54.52 -10.12
C PRO A 7 3.30 55.05 -11.54
N SER A 8 4.48 55.45 -12.02
CA SER A 8 4.61 55.85 -13.42
C SER A 8 4.13 54.74 -14.36
N PRO A 9 3.68 55.07 -15.57
CA PRO A 9 3.23 54.07 -16.54
C PRO A 9 4.27 52.95 -16.78
N LEU A 10 5.56 53.32 -16.81
CA LEU A 10 6.67 52.38 -16.94
C LEU A 10 6.77 51.42 -15.75
N ASN A 11 6.71 51.93 -14.51
CA ASN A 11 6.77 51.09 -13.32
C ASN A 11 5.57 50.13 -13.25
N THR A 12 4.41 50.56 -13.74
CA THR A 12 3.22 49.70 -13.83
C THR A 12 3.45 48.56 -14.82
N ALA A 13 3.98 48.84 -16.01
CA ALA A 13 4.31 47.82 -17.00
C ALA A 13 5.36 46.82 -16.49
N ILE A 14 6.41 47.29 -15.81
CA ILE A 14 7.42 46.42 -15.20
C ILE A 14 6.80 45.49 -14.15
N ASN A 15 5.95 46.02 -13.26
CA ASN A 15 5.29 45.21 -12.24
C ASN A 15 4.33 44.17 -12.85
N GLN A 16 3.66 44.50 -13.95
CA GLN A 16 2.82 43.55 -14.68
C GLN A 16 3.66 42.40 -15.27
N ILE A 17 4.81 42.70 -15.85
CA ILE A 17 5.73 41.69 -16.38
C ILE A 17 6.22 40.78 -15.25
N LEU A 18 6.67 41.34 -14.12
CA LEU A 18 7.12 40.55 -12.98
C LEU A 18 6.01 39.62 -12.45
N LYS A 19 4.78 40.13 -12.35
CA LYS A 19 3.63 39.34 -11.94
C LYS A 19 3.34 38.21 -12.93
N ALA A 20 3.39 38.48 -14.23
CA ALA A 20 3.20 37.48 -15.27
C ALA A 20 4.27 36.38 -15.19
N CYS A 21 5.54 36.75 -15.00
CA CYS A 21 6.63 35.80 -14.79
C CYS A 21 6.41 34.94 -13.55
N GLN A 22 6.03 35.55 -12.42
CA GLN A 22 5.74 34.82 -11.19
C GLN A 22 4.62 33.79 -11.37
N ILE A 23 3.52 34.18 -12.01
CA ILE A 23 2.40 33.28 -12.33
C ILE A 23 2.90 32.16 -13.25
N GLY A 24 3.66 32.48 -14.29
CA GLY A 24 4.23 31.50 -15.20
C GLY A 24 5.09 30.45 -14.49
N MET A 25 5.95 30.89 -13.56
CA MET A 25 6.78 29.98 -12.77
C MET A 25 5.96 29.07 -11.84
N GLN A 26 4.93 29.63 -11.18
CA GLN A 26 4.04 28.84 -10.32
C GLN A 26 3.28 27.79 -11.14
N SER A 27 2.73 28.18 -12.28
CA SER A 27 2.05 27.27 -13.20
C SER A 27 2.98 26.18 -13.74
N ALA A 28 4.22 26.53 -14.09
CA ALA A 28 5.22 25.55 -14.54
C ALA A 28 5.53 24.52 -13.46
N ALA A 29 5.73 24.94 -12.20
CA ALA A 29 5.99 24.03 -11.09
C ALA A 29 4.82 23.07 -10.83
N ILE A 30 3.57 23.56 -10.93
CA ILE A 30 2.37 22.72 -10.83
C ILE A 30 2.34 21.71 -11.99
N LEU A 31 2.57 22.18 -13.21
CA LEU A 31 2.55 21.34 -14.40
C LEU A 31 3.62 20.25 -14.36
N GLU A 32 4.83 20.55 -13.88
CA GLU A 32 5.90 19.57 -13.70
C GLU A 32 5.47 18.44 -12.75
N LYS A 33 4.82 18.80 -11.64
CA LYS A 33 4.28 17.82 -10.69
C LYS A 33 3.17 16.98 -11.34
N GLU A 34 2.20 17.60 -11.99
CA GLU A 34 1.09 16.89 -12.65
C GLU A 34 1.60 15.95 -13.75
N VAL A 35 2.56 16.39 -14.56
CA VAL A 35 3.18 15.57 -15.60
C VAL A 35 3.90 14.37 -14.99
N SER A 36 4.62 14.56 -13.87
CA SER A 36 5.28 13.46 -13.16
C SER A 36 4.28 12.44 -12.62
N GLU A 37 3.23 12.90 -11.95
CA GLU A 37 2.17 12.05 -11.41
C GLU A 37 1.43 11.28 -12.51
N LEU A 38 1.10 11.96 -13.62
CA LEU A 38 0.47 11.35 -14.79
C LEU A 38 1.36 10.27 -15.42
N ARG A 39 2.67 10.51 -15.54
CA ARG A 39 3.62 9.52 -16.07
C ARG A 39 3.69 8.30 -15.17
N ALA A 40 3.79 8.49 -13.85
CA ALA A 40 3.80 7.40 -12.88
C ALA A 40 2.49 6.58 -12.93
N ALA A 41 1.33 7.24 -12.99
CA ALA A 41 0.04 6.58 -13.12
C ALA A 41 -0.08 5.79 -14.44
N ASN A 42 0.40 6.36 -15.55
CA ASN A 42 0.40 5.71 -16.86
C ASN A 42 1.28 4.46 -16.87
N GLU A 43 2.48 4.54 -16.28
CA GLU A 43 3.39 3.42 -16.16
C GLU A 43 2.77 2.29 -15.32
N LYS A 44 2.20 2.63 -14.16
CA LYS A 44 1.48 1.66 -13.31
C LYS A 44 0.33 1.00 -14.07
N GLN A 45 -0.42 1.78 -14.87
CA GLN A 45 -1.50 1.23 -15.68
C GLN A 45 -0.97 0.31 -16.78
N LYS A 46 0.13 0.66 -17.46
CA LYS A 46 0.81 -0.20 -18.43
C LYS A 46 1.26 -1.50 -17.80
N GLN A 47 1.94 -1.45 -16.65
CA GLN A 47 2.35 -2.64 -15.90
C GLN A 47 1.15 -3.52 -15.53
N LYS A 48 0.05 -2.93 -15.02
CA LYS A 48 -1.18 -3.66 -14.71
C LYS A 48 -1.79 -4.34 -15.94
N ARG A 49 -1.85 -3.64 -17.08
CA ARG A 49 -2.35 -4.19 -18.34
C ARG A 49 -1.48 -5.36 -18.80
N THR A 50 -0.16 -5.22 -18.74
CA THR A 50 0.77 -6.31 -19.08
C THR A 50 0.59 -7.50 -18.16
N ARG A 51 0.52 -7.30 -16.83
CA ARG A 51 0.27 -8.39 -15.87
C ARG A 51 -1.07 -9.07 -16.09
N SER A 52 -2.14 -8.30 -16.33
CA SER A 52 -3.47 -8.85 -16.60
C SER A 52 -3.55 -9.60 -17.93
N LYS A 53 -2.74 -9.22 -18.92
CA LYS A 53 -2.65 -9.90 -20.22
C LYS A 53 -1.72 -11.11 -20.20
N ARG A 54 -0.82 -11.22 -19.21
CA ARG A 54 -0.09 -12.47 -18.96
C ARG A 54 -1.13 -13.49 -18.51
N GLN A 55 -1.56 -14.34 -19.44
CA GLN A 55 -2.29 -15.55 -19.08
C GLN A 55 -1.39 -16.33 -18.13
N ILE A 56 -1.90 -16.68 -16.94
CA ILE A 56 -1.25 -17.72 -16.14
C ILE A 56 -1.34 -18.97 -17.01
N PRO A 57 -0.22 -19.60 -17.41
CA PRO A 57 -0.28 -20.87 -18.11
C PRO A 57 -1.19 -21.78 -17.29
N HIS A 58 -2.28 -22.26 -17.90
CA HIS A 58 -3.10 -23.27 -17.26
C HIS A 58 -2.28 -24.56 -17.28
N GLU A 59 -1.46 -24.78 -16.26
CA GLU A 59 -0.64 -26.00 -16.12
C GLU A 59 -1.49 -27.25 -15.83
N GLY A 60 -2.82 -27.11 -15.73
CA GLY A 60 -3.65 -28.16 -15.16
C GLY A 60 -3.60 -28.05 -13.64
N GLY A 61 -4.77 -28.01 -13.00
CA GLY A 61 -4.80 -28.30 -11.57
C GLY A 61 -4.53 -29.78 -11.36
N LEU A 62 -3.92 -30.14 -10.22
CA LEU A 62 -3.83 -31.55 -9.83
C LEU A 62 -5.24 -32.15 -9.77
N LEU A 63 -5.45 -33.25 -10.50
CA LEU A 63 -6.64 -34.06 -10.33
C LEU A 63 -6.67 -34.61 -8.91
N ALA A 64 -7.86 -34.81 -8.36
CA ALA A 64 -8.00 -35.35 -6.99
C ALA A 64 -7.23 -36.67 -6.81
N GLN A 65 -7.11 -37.47 -7.87
CA GLN A 65 -6.35 -38.72 -7.89
C GLN A 65 -4.84 -38.48 -7.87
N GLU A 66 -4.32 -37.54 -8.68
CA GLU A 66 -2.91 -37.16 -8.65
C GLU A 66 -2.51 -36.59 -7.29
N ALA A 67 -3.39 -35.82 -6.64
CA ALA A 67 -3.16 -35.31 -5.29
C ALA A 67 -3.10 -36.44 -4.25
N VAL A 68 -3.96 -37.46 -4.35
CA VAL A 68 -3.92 -38.64 -3.47
C VAL A 68 -2.64 -39.45 -3.72
N GLU A 69 -2.26 -39.65 -4.98
CA GLU A 69 -1.05 -40.39 -5.35
C GLU A 69 0.24 -39.68 -4.89
N LEU A 70 0.28 -38.33 -4.89
CA LEU A 70 1.39 -37.57 -4.29
C LEU A 70 1.45 -37.69 -2.76
N ILE A 71 0.32 -37.91 -2.09
CA ILE A 71 0.27 -38.13 -0.64
C ILE A 71 0.69 -39.56 -0.31
N GLU A 72 0.34 -40.52 -1.16
CA GLU A 72 0.61 -41.95 -0.97
C GLU A 72 1.99 -42.39 -1.46
N THR A 73 2.62 -41.66 -2.40
CA THR A 73 3.99 -41.94 -2.84
C THR A 73 4.99 -41.63 -1.73
N PRO A 74 5.74 -42.63 -1.22
CA PRO A 74 6.80 -42.38 -0.27
C PRO A 74 7.90 -41.58 -0.98
N ILE A 75 8.18 -40.38 -0.50
CA ILE A 75 9.40 -39.67 -0.89
C ILE A 75 10.55 -40.57 -0.44
N GLU A 76 11.30 -41.15 -1.38
CA GLU A 76 12.56 -41.82 -1.10
C GLU A 76 13.58 -40.75 -0.67
N VAL A 77 13.47 -40.33 0.59
CA VAL A 77 14.51 -39.57 1.27
C VAL A 77 15.56 -40.61 1.69
N PRO A 78 16.82 -40.52 1.23
CA PRO A 78 17.88 -41.36 1.76
C PRO A 78 17.88 -41.26 3.29
N ILE A 79 17.66 -42.38 3.96
CA ILE A 79 17.57 -42.46 5.41
C ILE A 79 18.92 -42.04 5.99
N ALA A 80 19.02 -40.79 6.43
CA ALA A 80 20.07 -40.40 7.36
C ALA A 80 19.86 -41.17 8.68
N PRO A 81 20.94 -41.58 9.38
CA PRO A 81 20.82 -42.36 10.60
C PRO A 81 19.86 -41.70 11.58
N ALA A 82 18.92 -42.49 12.11
CA ALA A 82 17.87 -42.02 12.98
C ALA A 82 18.45 -41.22 14.17
N PRO A 83 18.00 -39.97 14.40
CA PRO A 83 18.37 -39.26 15.61
C PRO A 83 17.84 -40.00 16.83
N PRO A 84 18.57 -39.99 17.95
CA PRO A 84 18.16 -40.73 19.13
C PRO A 84 16.87 -40.09 19.67
N TRP A 85 15.87 -40.95 19.87
CA TRP A 85 14.56 -40.73 20.50
C TRP A 85 13.44 -40.13 19.61
N PRO A 86 12.23 -40.72 19.64
CA PRO A 86 11.06 -40.13 19.01
C PRO A 86 10.70 -38.84 19.75
N ARG A 87 10.86 -37.70 19.07
CA ARG A 87 10.39 -36.41 19.57
C ARG A 87 8.86 -36.52 19.68
N GLN A 88 8.32 -36.35 20.89
CA GLN A 88 6.87 -36.41 21.11
C GLN A 88 6.14 -35.53 20.08
N PRO A 89 5.00 -35.98 19.53
CA PRO A 89 4.17 -35.13 18.69
C PRO A 89 3.82 -33.86 19.46
N SER A 90 4.25 -32.71 18.96
CA SER A 90 3.79 -31.42 19.48
C SER A 90 2.26 -31.41 19.41
N PRO A 91 1.56 -30.96 20.47
CA PRO A 91 0.11 -30.79 20.42
C PRO A 91 -0.28 -29.97 19.18
N PRO A 92 -1.46 -30.22 18.58
CA PRO A 92 -1.93 -29.45 17.44
C PRO A 92 -1.82 -27.95 17.75
N LEU A 93 -1.13 -27.20 16.89
CA LEU A 93 -1.05 -25.75 17.03
C LEU A 93 -2.48 -25.21 16.98
N GLN A 94 -3.00 -24.75 18.11
CA GLN A 94 -4.33 -24.15 18.14
C GLN A 94 -4.35 -22.94 17.21
N PRO A 95 -5.43 -22.74 16.44
CA PRO A 95 -5.61 -21.54 15.64
C PRO A 95 -5.40 -20.33 16.53
N ARG A 96 -4.46 -19.46 16.16
CA ARG A 96 -4.20 -18.24 16.90
C ARG A 96 -5.46 -17.37 16.82
N THR A 97 -6.26 -17.35 17.87
CA THR A 97 -7.45 -16.51 17.94
C THR A 97 -7.00 -15.06 17.93
N ARG A 98 -7.63 -14.25 17.06
CA ARG A 98 -7.39 -12.80 17.06
C ARG A 98 -7.84 -12.26 18.42
N ALA A 99 -6.99 -11.44 19.04
CA ALA A 99 -7.38 -10.68 20.22
C ALA A 99 -8.65 -9.86 19.91
N LEU A 100 -9.54 -9.76 20.89
CA LEU A 100 -10.75 -8.96 20.74
C LEU A 100 -10.39 -7.48 20.50
N PRO A 101 -11.20 -6.75 19.73
CA PRO A 101 -10.96 -5.34 19.47
C PRO A 101 -11.05 -4.54 20.77
N LYS A 102 -9.98 -3.81 21.10
CA LYS A 102 -9.91 -2.90 22.24
C LYS A 102 -10.47 -1.53 21.88
N CYS A 103 -11.08 -0.85 22.84
CA CYS A 103 -11.53 0.53 22.68
C CYS A 103 -10.33 1.45 22.39
N GLY A 104 -10.40 2.25 21.33
CA GLY A 104 -9.31 3.15 20.94
C GLY A 104 -9.15 4.40 21.82
N ILE A 105 -9.96 4.59 22.87
CA ILE A 105 -9.81 5.67 23.85
C ILE A 105 -9.19 5.11 25.14
N CYS A 106 -9.85 4.16 25.81
CA CYS A 106 -9.40 3.63 27.11
C CYS A 106 -8.68 2.28 27.05
N GLY A 107 -8.57 1.64 25.89
CA GLY A 107 -7.85 0.37 25.73
C GLY A 107 -8.56 -0.87 26.27
N ASN A 108 -9.72 -0.72 26.90
CA ASN A 108 -10.51 -1.84 27.44
C ASN A 108 -11.33 -2.56 26.36
N GLU A 109 -11.53 -3.87 26.55
CA GLU A 109 -12.40 -4.68 25.70
C GLU A 109 -13.87 -4.49 26.09
N GLY A 110 -14.81 -4.84 25.19
CA GLY A 110 -16.25 -4.86 25.49
C GLY A 110 -17.06 -3.63 25.06
N HIS A 111 -16.44 -2.56 24.56
CA HIS A 111 -17.18 -1.40 24.03
C HIS A 111 -16.46 -0.71 22.86
N LYS A 112 -17.24 -0.01 22.03
CA LYS A 112 -16.74 0.81 20.92
C LYS A 112 -16.40 2.22 21.42
N ARG A 113 -15.53 2.92 20.68
CA ARG A 113 -15.12 4.32 20.96
C ARG A 113 -16.30 5.26 21.29
N ASN A 114 -17.42 5.08 20.61
CA ASN A 114 -18.60 5.95 20.72
C ASN A 114 -19.38 5.76 22.04
N ALA A 115 -19.20 4.62 22.71
CA ALA A 115 -19.82 4.27 23.98
C ALA A 115 -18.77 4.23 25.11
N CYS A 116 -17.63 4.89 24.92
CA CYS A 116 -16.56 4.91 25.91
C CYS A 116 -16.91 5.87 27.05
N PRO A 117 -16.81 5.43 28.32
CA PRO A 117 -17.06 6.31 29.48
C PRO A 117 -16.04 7.45 29.59
N ASP A 118 -14.81 7.23 29.09
CA ASP A 118 -13.73 8.23 29.09
C ASP A 118 -13.71 9.08 27.82
N ARG A 119 -14.84 9.16 27.08
CA ARG A 119 -14.89 9.95 25.85
C ARG A 119 -14.76 11.44 26.19
N PRO A 120 -13.70 12.15 25.71
CA PRO A 120 -13.63 13.59 25.87
C PRO A 120 -14.79 14.22 25.10
N SER A 121 -15.53 15.10 25.79
CA SER A 121 -16.74 15.74 25.26
C SER A 121 -16.45 16.80 24.22
#